data_AF-A0A6G3XIK0-F1
#
_entry.id   AF-A0A6G3XIK0-F1
#
_cell.length_a   1.000
_cell.length_b   1.000
_cell.length_c   1.000
_cell.angle_alpha   90.00
_cell.angle_beta   90.00
_cell.angle_gamma   90.00
#
_symmetry.space_group_name_H-M   'P 1'
#
loop_
_entity.id
_entity.type
_entity.pdbx_description
1 polymer ?
#
loop_
_entity_poly.entity_id
_entity_poly.type
_entity_poly.pdbx_seq_one_letter_code
_entity_poly.pdbx_strand_id
1 'polypeptide(L)'
;MAWVDEGCDEVRFDGRVVVVTGGGRGLGREYAVFLAARGAQVLVNTTSSAAEGAAYGIKVNAVAPVAATRMSLEAVRDDERTTALLTDLFPARHVAPVVALLAHESAPCTGQLLHAAGRRTARIFLGATEGVVWTEDPTPEMVRDGFPRIRDTGAFRTPGSVSESMGFSFARLGAGLGTPSALDLTTPAARE
;
A
#
# COMPACT_ATOMS: atom_id res chain seq x y z
N MET A 1 8.81 -26.83 -4.56
CA MET A 1 9.87 -26.09 -3.85
C MET A 1 11.23 -26.57 -4.35
N ALA A 2 11.65 -26.16 -5.57
CA ALA A 2 12.89 -26.65 -6.18
C ALA A 2 13.70 -25.53 -6.89
N TRP A 3 13.41 -24.25 -6.58
CA TRP A 3 14.06 -23.09 -7.21
C TRP A 3 14.95 -22.31 -6.24
N VAL A 4 15.23 -22.86 -5.05
CA VAL A 4 16.01 -22.16 -4.01
C VAL A 4 17.48 -22.61 -3.99
N ASP A 5 17.84 -23.74 -4.61
CA ASP A 5 19.10 -24.45 -4.28
C ASP A 5 20.24 -24.35 -5.30
N GLU A 6 20.08 -23.70 -6.46
CA GLU A 6 21.20 -23.54 -7.40
C GLU A 6 21.31 -22.08 -7.89
N GLY A 7 22.20 -21.32 -7.23
CA GLY A 7 22.73 -20.03 -7.74
C GLY A 7 22.12 -18.73 -7.19
N CYS A 8 21.17 -18.79 -6.24
CA CYS A 8 20.39 -17.61 -5.80
C CYS A 8 20.91 -16.96 -4.50
N ASP A 9 22.15 -17.27 -4.09
CA ASP A 9 22.82 -16.71 -2.91
C ASP A 9 23.47 -15.33 -3.16
N GLU A 10 23.58 -14.89 -4.42
CA GLU A 10 24.21 -13.59 -4.76
C GLU A 10 23.25 -12.39 -4.67
N VAL A 11 21.94 -12.58 -4.83
CA VAL A 11 21.01 -11.45 -4.95
C VAL A 11 20.50 -11.02 -3.57
N ARG A 12 21.04 -9.87 -3.12
CA ARG A 12 20.65 -9.18 -1.90
C ARG A 12 19.74 -7.98 -2.20
N PHE A 13 18.79 -7.71 -1.31
CA PHE A 13 17.88 -6.56 -1.37
C PHE A 13 18.04 -5.63 -0.16
N ASP A 14 19.21 -5.65 0.48
CA ASP A 14 19.52 -4.79 1.61
C ASP A 14 19.26 -3.31 1.27
N GLY A 15 18.67 -2.57 2.21
CA GLY A 15 18.31 -1.15 2.02
C GLY A 15 17.16 -0.90 1.04
N ARG A 16 16.38 -1.93 0.68
CA ARG A 16 15.13 -1.80 -0.10
C ARG A 16 13.92 -1.95 0.80
N VAL A 17 12.89 -1.15 0.55
CA VAL A 17 11.56 -1.31 1.15
C VAL A 17 10.61 -1.78 0.06
N VAL A 18 9.93 -2.90 0.27
CA VAL A 18 8.97 -3.46 -0.70
C VAL A 18 7.60 -3.58 -0.05
N VAL A 19 6.59 -3.05 -0.74
CA VAL A 19 5.19 -3.24 -0.35
C VAL A 19 4.66 -4.49 -1.03
N VAL A 20 4.21 -5.47 -0.25
CA VAL A 20 3.59 -6.70 -0.78
C VAL A 20 2.11 -6.70 -0.45
N THR A 21 1.28 -6.70 -1.49
CA THR A 21 -0.18 -6.77 -1.37
C THR A 21 -0.63 -8.22 -1.24
N GLY A 22 -1.49 -8.50 -0.26
CA GLY A 22 -1.91 -9.89 0.01
C GLY A 22 -0.79 -10.77 0.60
N GLY A 23 0.23 -10.18 1.22
CA GLY A 23 1.38 -10.88 1.82
C GLY A 23 1.04 -11.85 2.97
N GLY A 24 -0.23 -11.92 3.39
CA GLY A 24 -0.69 -12.89 4.37
C GLY A 24 -0.78 -14.33 3.86
N ARG A 25 -0.93 -14.56 2.54
CA ARG A 25 -1.09 -15.92 1.96
C ARG A 25 -0.67 -16.03 0.49
N GLY A 26 -0.61 -17.25 -0.03
CA GLY A 26 -0.34 -17.53 -1.46
C GLY A 26 0.99 -16.95 -1.95
N LEU A 27 1.03 -16.55 -3.22
CA LEU A 27 2.24 -15.97 -3.84
C LEU A 27 2.73 -14.72 -3.11
N GLY A 28 1.81 -13.86 -2.64
CA GLY A 28 2.17 -12.67 -1.87
C GLY A 28 2.98 -13.02 -0.62
N ARG A 29 2.58 -14.07 0.13
CA ARG A 29 3.35 -14.55 1.28
C ARG A 29 4.72 -15.08 0.88
N GLU A 30 4.79 -15.89 -0.17
CA GLU A 30 6.07 -16.45 -0.62
C GLU A 30 7.04 -15.34 -1.08
N TYR A 31 6.56 -14.31 -1.78
CA TYR A 31 7.36 -13.15 -2.15
C TYR A 31 7.79 -12.32 -0.93
N ALA A 32 6.88 -12.08 0.02
CA ALA A 32 7.20 -11.36 1.26
C ALA A 32 8.32 -12.06 2.05
N VAL A 33 8.22 -13.38 2.21
CA VAL A 33 9.23 -14.20 2.90
C VAL A 33 10.54 -14.22 2.12
N PHE A 34 10.50 -14.44 0.80
CA PHE A 34 11.67 -14.45 -0.07
C PHE A 34 12.46 -13.14 -0.01
N LEU A 35 11.77 -12.00 -0.14
CA LEU A 35 12.38 -10.66 -0.12
C LEU A 35 12.95 -10.32 1.25
N ALA A 36 12.20 -10.62 2.32
CA ALA A 36 12.65 -10.39 3.70
C ALA A 36 13.89 -11.22 4.05
N ALA A 37 13.92 -12.50 3.67
CA ALA A 37 15.07 -13.39 3.87
C ALA A 37 16.34 -12.88 3.16
N ARG A 38 16.17 -12.08 2.10
CA ARG A 38 17.26 -11.49 1.31
C ARG A 38 17.56 -10.02 1.65
N GLY A 39 17.05 -9.51 2.77
CA GLY A 39 17.45 -8.22 3.34
C GLY A 39 16.53 -7.04 3.04
N ALA A 40 15.43 -7.24 2.30
CA ALA A 40 14.44 -6.18 2.12
C ALA A 40 13.61 -5.97 3.39
N GLN A 41 13.26 -4.71 3.68
CA GLN A 41 12.18 -4.40 4.61
C GLN A 41 10.84 -4.58 3.89
N VAL A 42 9.95 -5.43 4.42
CA VAL A 42 8.69 -5.76 3.75
C VAL A 42 7.51 -5.16 4.51
N LEU A 43 6.80 -4.25 3.85
CA LEU A 43 5.52 -3.75 4.33
C LEU A 43 4.41 -4.63 3.74
N VAL A 44 3.69 -5.34 4.61
CA VAL A 44 2.56 -6.17 4.19
C VAL A 44 1.28 -5.35 4.31
N ASN A 45 0.64 -5.03 3.18
CA ASN A 45 -0.70 -4.46 3.17
C ASN A 45 -1.71 -5.55 2.75
N THR A 46 -2.40 -6.11 3.74
CA THR A 46 -3.34 -7.22 3.53
C THR A 46 -4.77 -6.77 3.76
N THR A 47 -5.45 -6.37 2.69
CA THR A 47 -6.92 -6.21 2.70
C THR A 47 -7.63 -7.57 2.84
N SER A 48 -6.95 -8.70 2.62
CA SER A 48 -7.57 -10.03 2.72
C SER A 48 -7.92 -10.42 4.14
N SER A 49 -7.25 -9.91 5.17
CA SER A 49 -7.61 -10.18 6.57
C SER A 49 -8.97 -9.58 6.94
N ALA A 50 -9.34 -8.45 6.32
CA ALA A 50 -10.67 -7.89 6.44
C ALA A 50 -11.74 -8.80 5.77
N ALA A 51 -11.42 -9.40 4.62
CA ALA A 51 -12.32 -10.34 3.95
C ALA A 51 -12.45 -11.68 4.69
N GLU A 52 -11.35 -12.19 5.26
CA GLU A 52 -11.33 -13.44 6.05
C GLU A 52 -12.07 -13.29 7.38
N GLY A 53 -11.87 -12.16 8.08
CA GLY A 53 -12.51 -11.85 9.34
C GLY A 53 -14.02 -11.57 9.21
N ALA A 54 -14.49 -11.20 8.01
CA ALA A 54 -15.87 -10.80 7.77
C ALA A 54 -16.89 -11.89 8.18
N ALA A 55 -16.59 -13.17 7.89
CA ALA A 55 -17.46 -14.30 8.26
C ALA A 55 -17.61 -14.48 9.79
N TYR A 56 -16.69 -13.92 10.57
CA TYR A 56 -16.65 -14.01 12.03
C TYR A 56 -17.00 -12.67 12.70
N GLY A 57 -17.46 -11.67 11.93
CA GLY A 57 -17.73 -10.32 12.46
C GLY A 57 -16.47 -9.54 12.86
N ILE A 58 -15.27 -9.98 12.44
CA ILE A 58 -14.00 -9.34 12.77
C ILE A 58 -13.70 -8.26 11.73
N LYS A 59 -13.58 -7.01 12.19
CA LYS A 59 -13.15 -5.87 11.37
C LYS A 59 -11.65 -5.66 11.52
N VAL A 60 -10.96 -5.40 10.41
CA VAL A 60 -9.51 -5.20 10.38
C VAL A 60 -9.21 -3.90 9.65
N ASN A 61 -8.59 -2.94 10.32
CA ASN A 61 -8.19 -1.66 9.73
C ASN A 61 -6.75 -1.34 10.15
N ALA A 62 -6.09 -0.47 9.39
CA ALA A 62 -4.75 0.03 9.69
C ALA A 62 -4.76 1.55 9.87
N VAL A 63 -3.89 2.04 10.74
CA VAL A 63 -3.67 3.48 10.96
C VAL A 63 -2.21 3.79 10.62
N ALA A 64 -2.00 4.82 9.80
CA ALA A 64 -0.72 5.49 9.60
C ALA A 64 -0.73 6.78 10.44
N PRO A 65 -0.27 6.74 11.70
CA PRO A 65 -0.31 7.88 12.59
C PRO A 65 0.87 8.82 12.34
N VAL A 66 0.59 10.13 12.40
CA VAL A 66 1.61 11.17 12.48
C VAL A 66 1.40 11.92 13.79
N ALA A 67 2.39 11.80 14.67
CA ALA A 67 2.40 12.46 15.96
C ALA A 67 3.82 12.94 16.30
N ALA A 68 3.92 14.14 16.87
CA ALA A 68 5.09 14.63 17.54
C ALA A 68 5.31 13.80 18.81
N THR A 69 6.26 12.88 18.71
CA THR A 69 6.71 12.01 19.79
C THR A 69 8.18 12.30 20.08
N ARG A 70 8.69 11.83 21.20
CA ARG A 70 10.13 11.90 21.49
C ARG A 70 10.97 11.34 20.33
N MET A 71 10.53 10.22 19.74
CA MET A 71 11.21 9.56 18.62
C MET A 71 11.26 10.45 17.36
N SER A 72 10.14 11.07 16.98
CA SER A 72 10.08 11.89 15.76
C SER A 72 10.73 13.27 15.94
N LEU A 73 10.69 13.82 17.16
CA LEU A 73 11.27 15.14 17.46
C LEU A 73 12.80 15.10 17.58
N GLU A 74 13.40 13.94 17.86
CA GLU A 74 14.85 13.78 17.94
C GLU A 74 15.56 14.28 16.66
N ALA A 75 14.96 14.08 15.49
CA ALA A 75 15.50 14.50 14.20
C ALA A 75 15.56 16.02 14.00
N VAL A 76 14.81 16.79 14.81
CA VAL A 76 14.70 18.26 14.72
C VAL A 76 14.99 18.95 16.05
N ARG A 77 15.60 18.24 17.00
CA ARG A 77 15.77 18.71 18.39
C ARG A 77 16.55 20.03 18.50
N ASP A 78 17.46 20.28 17.55
CA ASP A 78 18.31 21.47 17.52
C ASP A 78 17.62 22.68 16.83
N ASP A 79 16.39 22.49 16.34
CA ASP A 79 15.52 23.54 15.80
C ASP A 79 14.28 23.71 16.69
N GLU A 80 14.37 24.64 17.64
CA GLU A 80 13.30 24.93 18.60
C GLU A 80 12.00 25.36 17.92
N ARG A 81 12.08 26.13 16.83
CA ARG A 81 10.91 26.63 16.11
C ARG A 81 10.17 25.49 15.44
N THR A 82 10.88 24.61 14.75
CA THR A 82 10.29 23.42 14.12
C THR A 82 9.75 22.46 15.17
N THR A 83 10.48 22.24 16.27
CA THR A 83 10.03 21.39 17.39
C THR A 83 8.72 21.89 17.97
N ALA A 84 8.60 23.20 18.26
CA ALA A 84 7.37 23.80 18.77
C ALA A 84 6.21 23.67 17.78
N LEU A 85 6.46 23.95 16.49
CA LEU A 85 5.46 23.83 15.44
C LEU A 85 4.92 22.40 15.31
N LEU A 86 5.79 21.40 15.23
CA LEU A 86 5.38 20.00 15.10
C LEU A 86 4.60 19.54 16.33
N THR A 87 5.02 19.96 17.53
CA THR A 87 4.35 19.62 18.79
C THR A 87 2.93 20.17 18.85
N ASP A 88 2.69 21.40 18.35
CA ASP A 88 1.37 22.01 18.31
C ASP A 88 0.46 21.42 17.23
N LEU A 89 1.01 21.18 16.02
CA LEU A 89 0.24 20.65 14.90
C LEU A 89 -0.11 19.16 15.04
N PHE A 90 0.82 18.37 15.59
CA PHE A 90 0.74 16.91 15.61
C PHE A 90 0.75 16.30 17.02
N PRO A 91 0.01 16.81 18.02
CA PRO A 91 -0.03 16.16 19.32
C PRO A 91 -0.69 14.78 19.19
N ALA A 92 -0.13 13.79 19.88
CA ALA A 92 -0.58 12.39 19.79
C ALA A 92 -2.08 12.21 20.11
N ARG A 93 -2.67 13.09 20.92
CA ARG A 93 -4.11 13.10 21.24
C ARG A 93 -5.02 13.24 20.01
N HIS A 94 -4.52 13.79 18.89
CA HIS A 94 -5.32 13.89 17.68
C HIS A 94 -5.46 12.55 16.94
N VAL A 95 -4.56 11.58 17.18
CA VAL A 95 -4.63 10.24 16.58
C VAL A 95 -5.62 9.35 17.35
N ALA A 96 -5.71 9.53 18.67
CA ALA A 96 -6.46 8.64 19.56
C ALA A 96 -7.94 8.42 19.17
N PRO A 97 -8.73 9.43 18.75
CA PRO A 97 -10.12 9.23 18.34
C PRO A 97 -10.28 8.32 17.12
N VAL A 98 -9.34 8.38 16.16
CA VAL A 98 -9.37 7.53 14.96
C VAL A 98 -9.16 6.07 15.38
N VAL A 99 -8.17 5.81 16.21
CA VAL A 99 -7.89 4.46 16.72
C VAL A 99 -9.06 3.93 17.55
N ALA A 100 -9.62 4.76 18.44
CA ALA A 100 -10.77 4.39 19.26
C ALA A 100 -11.99 4.02 18.39
N LEU A 101 -12.31 4.83 17.37
CA LEU A 101 -13.42 4.53 16.45
C LEU A 101 -13.19 3.22 15.69
N LEU A 102 -11.98 2.96 15.20
CA LEU A 102 -11.68 1.74 14.43
C LEU A 102 -11.70 0.48 15.29
N ALA A 103 -11.45 0.60 16.59
CA ALA A 103 -11.53 -0.50 17.55
C ALA A 103 -12.95 -0.69 18.14
N HIS A 104 -13.84 0.29 17.97
CA HIS A 104 -15.20 0.23 18.50
C HIS A 104 -16.08 -0.73 17.68
N GLU A 105 -17.05 -1.39 18.31
CA GLU A 105 -17.97 -2.32 17.63
C GLU A 105 -18.73 -1.66 16.46
N SER A 106 -19.06 -0.39 16.62
CA SER A 106 -19.75 0.43 15.60
C SER A 106 -18.84 0.95 14.49
N ALA A 107 -17.56 0.54 14.44
CA ALA A 107 -16.62 0.98 13.40
C ALA A 107 -17.27 0.86 12.00
N PRO A 108 -17.37 1.94 11.22
CA PRO A 108 -18.17 1.95 9.99
C PRO A 108 -17.46 1.23 8.82
N CYS A 109 -16.25 0.73 9.04
CA CYS A 109 -15.41 0.19 7.97
C CYS A 109 -14.55 -1.01 8.40
N THR A 110 -14.11 -1.75 7.40
CA THR A 110 -13.08 -2.78 7.47
C THR A 110 -12.21 -2.67 6.21
N GLY A 111 -10.97 -3.14 6.27
CA GLY A 111 -10.01 -3.13 5.17
C GLY A 111 -9.46 -1.75 4.81
N GLN A 112 -9.58 -0.74 5.68
CA GLN A 112 -9.12 0.61 5.39
C GLN A 112 -7.73 0.88 5.99
N LEU A 113 -6.89 1.61 5.25
CA LEU A 113 -5.68 2.25 5.78
C LEU A 113 -5.97 3.75 5.93
N LEU A 114 -6.03 4.24 7.18
CA LEU A 114 -6.32 5.64 7.46
C LEU A 114 -5.06 6.38 7.91
N HIS A 115 -4.81 7.54 7.30
CA HIS A 115 -3.81 8.50 7.75
C HIS A 115 -4.42 9.44 8.78
N ALA A 116 -3.86 9.46 9.99
CA ALA A 116 -4.28 10.31 11.08
C ALA A 116 -3.12 11.25 11.44
N ALA A 117 -3.22 12.52 11.07
CA ALA A 117 -2.14 13.49 11.21
C ALA A 117 -2.69 14.84 11.69
N GLY A 118 -2.39 15.19 12.94
CA GLY A 118 -2.98 16.38 13.55
C GLY A 118 -4.50 16.33 13.45
N ARG A 119 -5.13 17.45 13.12
CA ARG A 119 -6.61 17.52 12.96
C ARG A 119 -7.13 16.93 11.64
N ARG A 120 -6.30 16.26 10.85
CA ARG A 120 -6.66 15.70 9.55
C ARG A 120 -6.68 14.18 9.59
N THR A 121 -7.82 13.61 9.20
CA THR A 121 -7.96 12.17 8.91
C THR A 121 -8.27 11.99 7.44
N ALA A 122 -7.59 11.04 6.77
CA ALA A 122 -7.89 10.67 5.39
C ALA A 122 -7.61 9.20 5.14
N ARG A 123 -8.05 8.68 3.99
CA ARG A 123 -7.72 7.34 3.54
C ARG A 123 -6.43 7.35 2.70
N ILE A 124 -5.55 6.40 2.97
CA ILE A 124 -4.51 5.97 2.03
C ILE A 124 -5.04 4.75 1.30
N PHE A 125 -4.84 4.68 0.00
CA PHE A 125 -5.28 3.57 -0.82
C PHE A 125 -4.14 3.13 -1.74
N LEU A 126 -4.28 1.91 -2.27
CA LEU A 126 -3.44 1.42 -3.34
C LEU A 126 -4.17 1.56 -4.67
N GLY A 127 -3.51 2.22 -5.62
CA GLY A 127 -3.98 2.35 -6.99
C GLY A 127 -3.22 1.40 -7.92
N ALA A 128 -3.91 0.85 -8.91
CA ALA A 128 -3.32 0.15 -10.04
C ALA A 128 -3.33 1.11 -11.24
N THR A 129 -2.14 1.44 -11.75
CA THR A 129 -1.97 2.26 -12.96
C THR A 129 -2.41 1.50 -14.21
N GLU A 130 -2.59 2.20 -15.33
CA GLU A 130 -2.89 1.57 -16.62
C GLU A 130 -1.73 0.68 -17.14
N GLY A 131 -0.49 0.99 -16.73
CA GLY A 131 0.69 0.17 -16.99
C GLY A 131 1.00 -0.07 -18.47
N VAL A 132 1.76 -1.14 -18.74
CA VAL A 132 2.13 -1.57 -20.10
C VAL A 132 1.59 -2.97 -20.37
N VAL A 133 0.97 -3.15 -21.53
CA VAL A 133 0.60 -4.46 -22.07
C VAL A 133 1.69 -4.86 -23.07
N TRP A 134 2.34 -5.98 -22.83
CA TRP A 134 3.41 -6.50 -23.67
C TRP A 134 2.84 -7.37 -24.78
N THR A 135 3.42 -7.30 -25.97
CA THR A 135 3.04 -8.13 -27.14
C THR A 135 3.72 -9.50 -27.13
N GLU A 136 4.74 -9.66 -26.31
CA GLU A 136 5.52 -10.88 -26.09
C GLU A 136 5.78 -11.06 -24.59
N ASP A 137 6.35 -12.21 -24.21
CA ASP A 137 6.66 -12.48 -22.80
C ASP A 137 7.66 -11.45 -22.24
N PRO A 138 7.34 -10.79 -21.11
CA PRO A 138 8.17 -9.70 -20.62
C PRO A 138 9.51 -10.20 -20.06
N THR A 139 10.62 -9.61 -20.53
CA THR A 139 11.95 -9.77 -19.93
C THR A 139 12.23 -8.69 -18.88
N PRO A 140 13.21 -8.90 -17.97
CA PRO A 140 13.63 -7.86 -17.03
C PRO A 140 14.03 -6.53 -17.70
N GLU A 141 14.70 -6.59 -18.86
CA GLU A 141 15.11 -5.42 -19.63
C GLU A 141 13.88 -4.65 -20.15
N MET A 142 12.88 -5.37 -20.69
CA MET A 142 11.62 -4.76 -21.13
C MET A 142 10.92 -4.06 -19.95
N VAL A 143 10.84 -4.71 -18.79
CA VAL A 143 10.22 -4.14 -17.59
C VAL A 143 10.97 -2.88 -17.13
N ARG A 144 12.31 -2.92 -17.11
CA ARG A 144 13.16 -1.77 -16.78
C ARG A 144 12.90 -0.59 -17.73
N ASP A 145 12.90 -0.86 -19.02
CA ASP A 145 12.80 0.19 -20.05
C ASP A 145 11.37 0.76 -20.13
N GLY A 146 10.35 -0.05 -19.84
CA GLY A 146 8.95 0.38 -19.72
C GLY A 146 8.58 0.99 -18.38
N PHE A 147 9.47 0.95 -17.37
CA PHE A 147 9.18 1.36 -16.00
C PHE A 147 8.55 2.77 -15.85
N PRO A 148 8.93 3.80 -16.65
CA PRO A 148 8.27 5.09 -16.61
C PRO A 148 6.76 5.04 -16.87
N ARG A 149 6.30 4.18 -17.80
CA ARG A 149 4.86 4.00 -18.09
C ARG A 149 4.19 3.10 -17.06
N ILE A 150 4.89 2.10 -16.53
CA ILE A 150 4.38 1.23 -15.47
C ILE A 150 3.99 2.06 -14.23
N ARG A 151 4.81 3.04 -13.87
CA ARG A 151 4.59 3.90 -12.69
C ARG A 151 3.77 5.17 -12.95
N ASP A 152 3.25 5.37 -14.15
CA ASP A 152 2.49 6.58 -14.49
C ASP A 152 1.14 6.58 -13.77
N THR A 153 0.96 7.55 -12.86
CA THR A 153 -0.26 7.72 -12.07
C THR A 153 -1.24 8.71 -12.69
N GLY A 154 -1.05 9.15 -13.94
CA GLY A 154 -1.99 10.02 -14.65
C GLY A 154 -3.39 9.40 -14.80
N ALA A 155 -3.47 8.08 -14.82
CA ALA A 155 -4.72 7.32 -14.73
C ALA A 155 -4.49 6.04 -13.91
N PHE A 156 -5.34 5.81 -12.90
CA PHE A 156 -5.30 4.61 -12.08
C PHE A 156 -6.71 4.16 -11.67
N ARG A 157 -6.78 2.98 -11.07
CA ARG A 157 -7.99 2.39 -10.48
C ARG A 157 -7.70 1.92 -9.06
N THR A 158 -8.71 1.85 -8.22
CA THR A 158 -8.56 1.49 -6.80
C THR A 158 -9.31 0.20 -6.48
N PRO A 159 -8.85 -0.96 -6.99
CA PRO A 159 -9.58 -2.21 -6.85
C PRO A 159 -9.81 -2.57 -5.38
N GLY A 160 -11.08 -2.79 -5.02
CA GLY A 160 -11.49 -3.16 -3.66
C GLY A 160 -11.34 -4.64 -3.36
N SER A 161 -11.09 -5.48 -4.37
CA SER A 161 -10.91 -6.93 -4.22
C SER A 161 -9.94 -7.51 -5.24
N VAL A 162 -9.45 -8.73 -4.97
CA VAL A 162 -8.62 -9.49 -5.92
C VAL A 162 -9.40 -9.76 -7.21
N SER A 163 -10.70 -10.05 -7.13
CA SER A 163 -11.55 -10.29 -8.30
C SER A 163 -11.65 -9.04 -9.19
N GLU A 164 -11.79 -7.86 -8.59
CA GLU A 164 -11.82 -6.60 -9.33
C GLU A 164 -10.46 -6.28 -9.96
N SER A 165 -9.37 -6.54 -9.23
CA SER A 165 -8.02 -6.40 -9.77
C SER A 165 -7.77 -7.34 -10.96
N MET A 166 -8.21 -8.60 -10.88
CA MET A 166 -8.10 -9.56 -11.99
C MET A 166 -8.97 -9.15 -13.17
N GLY A 167 -10.19 -8.68 -12.93
CA GLY A 167 -11.06 -8.16 -13.99
C GLY A 167 -10.42 -6.98 -14.73
N PHE A 168 -9.76 -6.07 -14.00
CA PHE A 168 -8.99 -5.01 -14.62
C PHE A 168 -7.83 -5.54 -15.49
N SER A 169 -7.06 -6.52 -14.99
CA SER A 169 -5.98 -7.14 -15.77
C SER A 169 -6.51 -7.80 -17.05
N PHE A 170 -7.60 -8.56 -16.98
CA PHE A 170 -8.22 -9.18 -18.16
C PHE A 170 -8.72 -8.15 -19.17
N ALA A 171 -9.31 -7.05 -18.71
CA ALA A 171 -9.72 -5.96 -19.58
C ALA A 171 -8.52 -5.34 -20.30
N ARG A 172 -7.41 -5.10 -19.59
CA ARG A 172 -6.16 -4.58 -20.20
C ARG A 172 -5.54 -5.55 -21.20
N LEU A 173 -5.62 -6.85 -20.94
CA LEU A 173 -5.12 -7.90 -21.83
C LEU A 173 -6.08 -8.22 -22.99
N GLY A 174 -7.22 -7.52 -23.11
CA GLY A 174 -8.18 -7.74 -24.19
C GLY A 174 -8.95 -9.06 -24.09
N ALA A 175 -8.92 -9.74 -22.93
CA ALA A 175 -9.54 -11.04 -22.74
C ALA A 175 -11.08 -10.99 -22.57
N GLY A 176 -11.68 -9.78 -22.50
CA GLY A 176 -13.14 -9.60 -22.41
C GLY A 176 -13.79 -10.17 -21.13
N LEU A 177 -12.98 -10.53 -20.12
CA LEU A 177 -13.43 -11.11 -18.86
C LEU A 177 -13.34 -10.09 -17.72
N GLY A 178 -14.32 -10.10 -16.82
CA GLY A 178 -14.34 -9.27 -15.62
C GLY A 178 -15.24 -8.03 -15.72
N THR A 179 -15.62 -7.50 -14.56
CA THR A 179 -16.43 -6.28 -14.46
C THR A 179 -15.51 -5.06 -14.60
N PRO A 180 -15.83 -4.06 -15.44
CA PRO A 180 -15.06 -2.83 -15.49
C PRO A 180 -15.04 -2.16 -14.11
N SER A 181 -13.85 -1.91 -13.55
CA SER A 181 -13.73 -0.97 -12.44
C SER A 181 -13.95 0.46 -12.97
N ALA A 182 -14.42 1.38 -12.14
CA ALA A 182 -14.47 2.78 -12.54
C ALA A 182 -13.03 3.32 -12.63
N LEU A 183 -12.75 4.12 -13.66
CA LEU A 183 -11.48 4.85 -13.75
C LEU A 183 -11.47 5.91 -12.65
N ASP A 184 -10.44 5.90 -11.81
CA ASP A 184 -10.26 6.89 -10.76
C ASP A 184 -9.32 7.97 -11.32
N LEU A 185 -9.91 8.94 -12.02
CA LEU A 185 -9.18 10.13 -12.45
C LEU A 185 -8.92 10.98 -11.21
N THR A 186 -7.69 11.47 -11.01
CA THR A 186 -7.48 12.45 -9.95
C THR A 186 -8.38 13.67 -10.19
N THR A 187 -8.80 14.27 -9.08
CA THR A 187 -9.27 15.66 -8.94
C THR A 187 -8.61 16.58 -9.99
N PRO A 188 -9.38 17.48 -10.67
CA PRO A 188 -8.82 18.37 -11.70
C PRO A 188 -7.57 19.05 -11.15
N ALA A 189 -6.52 19.13 -11.98
CA ALA A 189 -5.31 19.90 -11.68
C ALA A 189 -5.72 21.20 -10.98
N ALA A 190 -5.09 21.48 -9.83
CA ALA A 190 -5.35 22.71 -9.08
C ALA A 190 -5.35 23.86 -10.08
N ARG A 191 -6.51 24.49 -10.28
CA ARG A 191 -6.58 25.72 -11.06
C ARG A 191 -5.79 26.74 -10.24
N GLU A 192 -4.71 27.24 -10.85
CA GLU A 192 -3.93 28.37 -10.35
C GLU A 192 -4.83 29.59 -10.06
#